data_AF-A0A7W4INI5-F1
#
_entry.id   AF-A0A7W4INI5-F1
#
_cell.length_a   1.000
_cell.length_b   1.000
_cell.length_c   1.000
_cell.angle_alpha   90.00
_cell.angle_beta   90.00
_cell.angle_gamma   90.00
#
_symmetry.space_group_name_H-M   'P 1'
#
loop_
_entity.id
_entity.type
_entity.pdbx_description
1 polymer ?
#
loop_
_entity_poly.entity_id
_entity_poly.type
_entity_poly.pdbx_seq_one_letter_code
_entity_poly.pdbx_strand_id
1 'polypeptide(L)'
;MVMIKNNLVQDPPEPWFKVGTVLVGGLYQVGYVKDRDIILIHSASKLTLTDTMTGERLSAGQDQFVSVEHYRRLKMPGFGFLVGEIIPTAGIWGGSLPVTTSAGFSLRKRDAHWPVPDVDLIYPDGRAVCVSTHNVCDIRAYGFSNTSFSFVIATESDVQIFARSHEGLS
;
A
#
# COMPACT_ATOMS: atom_id res chain seq x y z
N MET A 1 16.48 5.84 30.53
CA MET A 1 15.48 4.86 30.10
C MET A 1 14.43 5.61 29.30
N VAL A 2 14.50 5.58 27.97
CA VAL A 2 13.52 6.26 27.11
C VAL A 2 12.26 5.39 27.09
N MET A 3 11.19 5.91 27.69
CA MET A 3 9.86 5.32 27.62
C MET A 3 9.36 5.43 26.17
N ILE A 4 9.34 4.31 25.46
CA ILE A 4 8.72 4.22 24.14
C ILE A 4 7.21 4.34 24.35
N LYS A 5 6.64 5.51 24.05
CA LYS A 5 5.18 5.67 23.98
C LYS A 5 4.69 4.92 22.74
N ASN A 6 3.91 3.87 22.99
CA ASN A 6 3.30 3.06 21.96
C ASN A 6 2.18 3.88 21.28
N ASN A 7 2.45 4.40 20.09
CA ASN A 7 1.49 5.20 19.29
C ASN A 7 0.88 4.38 18.13
N LEU A 8 0.83 3.05 18.27
CA LEU A 8 0.09 2.19 17.35
C LEU A 8 -1.39 2.54 17.46
N VAL A 9 -2.01 2.92 16.35
CA VAL A 9 -3.46 3.12 16.32
C VAL A 9 -4.07 2.10 15.37
N GLN A 10 -5.01 1.31 15.87
CA GLN A 10 -5.80 0.37 15.05
C GLN A 10 -6.61 1.14 14.00
N ASP A 11 -7.17 2.27 14.43
CA ASP A 11 -7.89 3.21 13.58
C ASP A 11 -7.14 4.55 13.57
N PRO A 12 -6.52 4.95 12.45
CA PRO A 12 -5.90 6.26 12.39
C PRO A 12 -6.93 7.36 12.69
N PRO A 13 -6.50 8.53 13.20
CA PRO A 13 -7.41 9.65 13.34
C PRO A 13 -8.13 10.00 12.03
N GLU A 14 -9.29 10.65 12.14
CA GLU A 14 -9.97 11.19 10.96
C GLU A 14 -9.02 12.04 10.10
N PRO A 15 -9.11 11.96 8.76
CA PRO A 15 -10.19 11.30 8.00
C PRO A 15 -9.89 9.85 7.57
N TRP A 16 -8.83 9.23 8.08
CA TRP A 16 -8.37 7.93 7.60
C TRP A 16 -8.92 6.77 8.42
N PHE A 17 -9.22 5.66 7.75
CA PHE A 17 -9.68 4.43 8.36
C PHE A 17 -9.00 3.23 7.72
N LYS A 18 -8.75 2.17 8.49
CA LYS A 18 -8.29 0.90 7.94
C LYS A 18 -9.49 0.16 7.37
N VAL A 19 -9.51 -0.05 6.05
CA VAL A 19 -10.65 -0.69 5.36
C VAL A 19 -10.42 -2.18 5.10
N GLY A 20 -9.18 -2.64 5.17
CA GLY A 20 -8.90 -4.07 5.00
C GLY A 20 -7.44 -4.47 5.18
N THR A 21 -7.23 -5.78 5.08
CA THR A 21 -5.91 -6.40 5.01
C THR A 21 -5.98 -7.59 4.08
N VAL A 22 -5.15 -7.60 3.04
CA VAL A 22 -5.05 -8.72 2.11
C VAL A 22 -3.85 -9.57 2.52
N LEU A 23 -4.11 -10.77 3.02
CA LEU A 23 -3.04 -11.73 3.35
C LEU A 23 -2.41 -12.27 2.07
N VAL A 24 -1.08 -12.28 2.03
CA VAL A 24 -0.28 -12.76 0.89
C VAL A 24 0.88 -13.62 1.39
N GLY A 25 1.31 -14.58 0.58
CA GLY A 25 2.55 -15.31 0.81
C GLY A 25 3.59 -14.86 -0.20
N GLY A 26 4.62 -14.14 0.25
CA GLY A 26 5.71 -13.69 -0.62
C GLY A 26 5.26 -12.61 -1.60
N LEU A 27 4.96 -11.40 -1.13
CA LEU A 27 4.55 -10.28 -1.97
C LEU A 27 5.66 -9.80 -2.91
N TYR A 28 5.55 -9.96 -4.22
CA TYR A 28 6.56 -9.40 -5.12
C TYR A 28 6.41 -7.88 -5.29
N GLN A 29 5.21 -7.41 -5.61
CA GLN A 29 4.98 -6.00 -5.89
C GLN A 29 3.50 -5.64 -5.84
N VAL A 30 3.23 -4.34 -5.68
CA VAL A 30 1.89 -3.74 -5.75
C VAL A 30 1.90 -2.55 -6.70
N GLY A 31 0.75 -2.19 -7.25
CA GLY A 31 0.63 -0.99 -8.10
C GLY A 31 -0.80 -0.50 -8.18
N TYR A 32 -0.99 0.81 -8.06
CA TYR A 32 -2.29 1.43 -8.26
C TYR A 32 -2.61 1.54 -9.74
N VAL A 33 -3.85 1.23 -10.07
CA VAL A 33 -4.41 1.50 -11.38
C VAL A 33 -4.54 3.02 -11.54
N LYS A 34 -4.15 3.53 -12.70
CA LYS A 34 -4.14 4.98 -12.95
C LYS A 34 -5.54 5.57 -12.71
N ASP A 35 -5.55 6.67 -11.95
CA ASP A 35 -6.72 7.49 -11.61
C ASP A 35 -7.88 6.71 -10.97
N ARG A 36 -7.58 5.57 -10.34
CA ARG A 36 -8.54 4.68 -9.67
C ARG A 36 -8.00 4.18 -8.34
N ASP A 37 -8.90 4.06 -7.36
CA ASP A 37 -8.63 3.41 -6.07
C ASP A 37 -8.77 1.87 -6.20
N ILE A 38 -8.00 1.32 -7.14
CA ILE A 38 -7.87 -0.12 -7.36
C ILE A 38 -6.37 -0.44 -7.35
N ILE A 39 -5.99 -1.47 -6.59
CA ILE A 39 -4.60 -1.91 -6.50
C ILE A 39 -4.44 -3.32 -7.06
N LEU A 40 -3.41 -3.49 -7.89
CA LEU A 40 -2.89 -4.80 -8.26
C LEU A 40 -1.94 -5.28 -7.17
N ILE A 41 -2.14 -6.49 -6.69
CA ILE A 41 -1.30 -7.18 -5.71
C ILE A 41 -0.72 -8.42 -6.38
N HIS A 42 0.60 -8.45 -6.53
CA HIS A 42 1.34 -9.58 -7.09
C HIS A 42 2.12 -10.27 -5.98
N SER A 43 1.76 -11.52 -5.68
CA SER A 43 2.47 -12.39 -4.75
C SER A 43 2.88 -13.69 -5.42
N ALA A 44 3.68 -14.50 -4.72
CA ALA A 44 4.24 -15.74 -5.25
C ALA A 44 3.18 -16.76 -5.76
N SER A 45 1.92 -16.65 -5.33
CA SER A 45 0.86 -17.61 -5.66
C SER A 45 -0.29 -17.05 -6.50
N LYS A 46 -0.40 -15.72 -6.63
CA LYS A 46 -1.59 -15.10 -7.25
C LYS A 46 -1.37 -13.64 -7.61
N LEU A 47 -2.18 -13.21 -8.58
CA LEU A 47 -2.48 -11.81 -8.86
C LEU A 47 -3.87 -11.48 -8.30
N THR A 48 -4.02 -10.33 -7.67
CA THR A 48 -5.30 -9.88 -7.14
C THR A 48 -5.54 -8.42 -7.52
N LEU A 49 -6.75 -8.08 -7.93
CA LEU A 49 -7.24 -6.70 -7.99
C LEU A 49 -8.15 -6.47 -6.79
N THR A 50 -7.87 -5.40 -6.05
CA THR A 50 -8.60 -5.05 -4.83
C THR A 50 -9.03 -3.59 -4.92
N ASP A 51 -10.29 -3.32 -4.60
CA ASP A 51 -10.81 -1.97 -4.38
C ASP A 51 -10.23 -1.44 -3.06
N THR A 52 -9.51 -0.33 -3.11
CA THR A 52 -8.82 0.21 -1.93
C THR A 52 -9.67 1.17 -1.11
N MET A 53 -10.87 1.52 -1.57
CA MET A 53 -11.85 2.27 -0.79
C MET A 53 -12.65 1.35 0.14
N THR A 54 -12.91 0.12 -0.30
CA THR A 54 -13.73 -0.85 0.45
C THR A 54 -12.91 -2.01 1.03
N GLY A 55 -11.73 -2.28 0.48
CA GLY A 55 -10.93 -3.48 0.78
C GLY A 55 -11.43 -4.75 0.07
N GLU A 56 -12.46 -4.66 -0.78
CA GLU A 56 -13.03 -5.81 -1.46
C GLU A 56 -12.16 -6.33 -2.59
N ARG A 57 -12.07 -7.66 -2.70
CA ARG A 57 -11.39 -8.31 -3.82
C ARG A 57 -12.28 -8.29 -5.06
N LEU A 58 -11.85 -7.56 -6.08
CA LEU A 58 -12.55 -7.43 -7.36
C LEU A 58 -12.28 -8.59 -8.32
N SER A 59 -11.04 -9.07 -8.35
CA SER A 59 -10.64 -10.17 -9.23
C SER A 59 -9.41 -10.90 -8.69
N ALA A 60 -9.30 -12.19 -9.03
CA ALA A 60 -8.13 -13.01 -8.73
C ALA A 60 -7.68 -13.71 -10.01
N GLY A 61 -6.38 -13.73 -10.24
CA GLY A 61 -5.72 -14.38 -11.36
C GLY A 61 -4.54 -15.21 -10.91
N GLN A 62 -3.95 -15.93 -11.87
CA GLN A 62 -2.68 -16.61 -11.71
C GLN A 62 -1.63 -15.83 -12.50
N ASP A 63 -0.46 -15.61 -11.89
CA ASP A 63 0.67 -15.07 -12.63
C ASP A 63 1.22 -16.16 -13.55
N GLN A 64 1.45 -15.81 -14.82
CA GLN A 64 2.21 -16.65 -15.73
C GLN A 64 3.65 -16.15 -15.66
N PHE A 65 4.47 -16.78 -14.82
CA PHE A 65 5.84 -16.36 -14.62
C PHE A 65 6.54 -16.16 -15.98
N VAL A 66 6.92 -14.91 -16.28
CA VAL A 66 7.59 -14.56 -17.54
C VAL A 66 9.10 -14.62 -17.34
N SER A 67 9.64 -13.70 -16.54
CA SER A 67 11.04 -13.66 -16.11
C SER A 67 11.24 -12.63 -15.00
N VAL A 68 12.37 -12.70 -14.29
CA VAL A 68 12.72 -11.70 -13.28
C VAL A 68 12.97 -10.32 -13.93
N GLU A 69 13.60 -10.30 -15.11
CA GLU A 69 13.85 -9.07 -15.88
C GLU A 69 12.55 -8.37 -16.28
N HIS A 70 11.48 -9.13 -16.52
CA HIS A 70 10.16 -8.57 -16.77
C HIS A 70 9.67 -7.79 -15.53
N TYR A 71 9.70 -8.39 -14.34
CA TYR A 71 9.23 -7.73 -13.12
C TYR A 71 10.10 -6.55 -12.68
N ARG A 72 11.41 -6.57 -12.97
CA ARG A 72 12.31 -5.44 -12.72
C ARG A 72 11.99 -4.20 -13.56
N ARG A 73 11.11 -4.30 -14.57
CA ARG A 73 10.60 -3.14 -15.32
C ARG A 73 9.59 -2.31 -14.51
N LEU A 74 9.17 -2.80 -13.33
CA LEU A 74 8.26 -2.11 -12.42
C LEU A 74 6.94 -1.71 -13.10
N LYS A 75 6.47 -2.60 -13.99
CA LYS A 75 5.25 -2.45 -14.79
C LYS A 75 4.63 -3.83 -14.95
N MET A 76 3.36 -3.95 -14.60
CA MET A 76 2.57 -5.17 -14.76
C MET A 76 1.45 -4.95 -15.77
N PRO A 77 1.17 -5.91 -16.66
CA PRO A 77 -0.07 -5.89 -17.43
C PRO A 77 -1.27 -6.07 -16.50
N GLY A 78 -2.33 -5.31 -16.75
CA GLY A 78 -3.62 -5.54 -16.12
C GLY A 78 -4.26 -6.84 -16.58
N PHE A 79 -5.17 -7.37 -15.76
CA PHE A 79 -5.92 -8.60 -16.04
C PHE A 79 -7.40 -8.42 -15.69
N GLY A 80 -8.24 -9.38 -16.07
CA GLY A 80 -9.69 -9.28 -15.90
C GLY A 80 -10.25 -8.07 -16.65
N PHE A 81 -10.91 -7.15 -15.95
CA PHE A 81 -11.46 -5.94 -16.55
C PHE A 81 -10.40 -4.86 -16.87
N LEU A 82 -9.12 -5.10 -16.52
CA LEU A 82 -8.00 -4.20 -16.81
C LEU A 82 -7.09 -4.70 -17.95
N VAL A 83 -7.54 -5.69 -18.72
CA VAL A 83 -6.78 -6.17 -19.88
C VAL A 83 -6.48 -5.02 -20.84
N GLY A 84 -5.22 -4.91 -21.27
CA GLY A 84 -4.74 -3.83 -22.14
C GLY A 84 -4.14 -2.63 -21.39
N GLU A 85 -4.26 -2.59 -20.07
CA GLU A 85 -3.64 -1.54 -19.25
C GLU A 85 -2.26 -1.97 -18.73
N ILE A 86 -1.40 -0.98 -18.47
CA ILE A 86 -0.10 -1.18 -17.82
C ILE A 86 -0.07 -0.43 -16.50
N ILE A 87 0.22 -1.15 -15.43
CA ILE A 87 0.18 -0.67 -14.05
C ILE A 87 1.63 -0.51 -13.55
N PRO A 88 2.09 0.70 -13.22
CA PRO A 88 3.38 0.90 -12.55
C PRO A 88 3.37 0.25 -11.16
N THR A 89 4.47 -0.38 -10.78
CA THR A 89 4.55 -1.14 -9.54
C THR A 89 5.73 -0.74 -8.65
N ALA A 90 5.59 -1.04 -7.35
CA ALA A 90 6.63 -0.95 -6.34
C ALA A 90 6.68 -2.24 -5.51
N GLY A 91 7.87 -2.66 -5.09
CA GLY A 91 8.04 -3.90 -4.32
C GLY A 91 9.49 -4.34 -4.17
N ILE A 92 9.74 -5.65 -4.19
CA ILE A 92 11.07 -6.25 -3.95
C ILE A 92 12.16 -5.80 -4.94
N TRP A 93 11.76 -5.32 -6.12
CA TRP A 93 12.67 -4.83 -7.16
C TRP A 93 12.82 -3.31 -7.16
N GLY A 94 12.30 -2.62 -6.13
CA GLY A 94 12.28 -1.17 -6.03
C GLY A 94 10.98 -0.56 -6.55
N GLY A 95 11.07 0.65 -7.09
CA GLY A 95 9.92 1.47 -7.44
C GLY A 95 9.38 2.28 -6.27
N SER A 96 8.37 3.11 -6.55
CA SER A 96 7.73 3.92 -5.54
C SER A 96 6.26 4.12 -5.86
N LEU A 97 5.47 4.25 -4.80
CA LEU A 97 4.14 4.83 -4.86
C LEU A 97 4.25 6.28 -4.36
N PRO A 98 3.29 7.16 -4.68
CA PRO A 98 3.22 8.50 -4.10
C PRO A 98 3.28 8.44 -2.57
N VAL A 99 4.17 9.20 -1.94
CA VAL A 99 4.29 9.26 -0.47
C VAL A 99 3.74 10.55 0.12
N THR A 100 3.21 11.43 -0.73
CA THR A 100 2.54 12.67 -0.34
C THR A 100 1.26 12.83 -1.16
N THR A 101 0.31 13.57 -0.60
CA THR A 101 -0.93 13.96 -1.27
C THR A 101 -0.99 15.48 -1.43
N SER A 102 -1.80 15.98 -2.37
CA SER A 102 -2.06 17.41 -2.54
C SER A 102 -2.72 18.05 -1.30
N ALA A 103 -3.44 17.25 -0.51
CA ALA A 103 -4.07 17.67 0.73
C ALA A 103 -3.11 17.76 1.93
N GLY A 104 -1.80 17.52 1.72
CA GLY A 104 -0.77 17.68 2.75
C GLY A 104 -0.49 16.44 3.61
N PHE A 105 -1.19 15.33 3.38
CA PHE A 105 -0.84 14.06 4.04
C PHE A 105 0.45 13.49 3.46
N SER A 106 1.26 12.85 4.31
CA SER A 106 2.46 12.14 3.87
C SER A 106 2.69 10.84 4.64
N LEU A 107 3.45 9.92 4.03
CA LEU A 107 3.86 8.66 4.63
C LEU A 107 5.37 8.63 4.79
N ARG A 108 5.83 8.10 5.92
CA ARG A 108 7.25 7.95 6.21
C ARG A 108 7.55 6.62 6.89
N LYS A 109 8.40 5.81 6.27
CA LYS A 109 8.98 4.64 6.93
C LYS A 109 9.92 5.10 8.05
N ARG A 110 9.80 4.54 9.26
CA ARG A 110 10.72 4.81 10.37
C ARG A 110 12.08 4.13 10.11
N ASP A 111 13.15 4.80 10.55
CA ASP A 111 14.52 4.34 10.32
C ASP A 111 14.84 2.99 10.99
N ALA A 112 15.81 2.28 10.42
CA ALA A 112 16.25 0.92 10.77
C ALA A 112 16.76 0.70 12.21
N HIS A 113 16.87 1.75 13.03
CA HIS A 113 17.20 1.62 14.46
C HIS A 113 15.98 1.21 15.30
N TRP A 114 14.78 1.17 14.69
CA TRP A 114 13.58 0.62 15.28
C TRP A 114 13.52 -0.91 15.07
N PRO A 115 13.15 -1.71 16.07
CA PRO A 115 13.22 -3.17 15.97
C PRO A 115 12.24 -3.79 14.95
N VAL A 116 11.31 -3.00 14.41
CA VAL A 116 10.26 -3.45 13.48
C VAL A 116 10.08 -2.37 12.40
N PRO A 117 10.00 -2.73 11.10
CA PRO A 117 9.76 -1.74 10.05
C PRO A 117 8.34 -1.16 10.20
N ASP A 118 8.26 0.13 10.55
CA ASP A 118 6.99 0.83 10.77
C ASP A 118 6.79 2.00 9.79
N VAL A 119 5.54 2.36 9.52
CA VAL A 119 5.16 3.54 8.70
C VAL A 119 4.35 4.52 9.53
N ASP A 120 4.80 5.77 9.53
CA ASP A 120 4.03 6.91 10.03
C ASP A 120 3.13 7.47 8.93
N LEU A 121 1.87 7.74 9.28
CA LEU A 121 1.01 8.69 8.57
C LEU A 121 1.17 10.06 9.24
N ILE A 122 1.53 11.05 8.44
CA ILE A 122 1.75 12.44 8.87
C ILE A 122 0.61 13.28 8.32
N TYR A 123 -0.08 13.99 9.22
CA TYR A 123 -1.20 14.88 8.93
C TYR A 123 -0.71 16.27 8.50
N PRO A 124 -1.57 17.07 7.83
CA PRO A 124 -1.22 18.43 7.40
C PRO A 124 -0.80 19.37 8.54
N ASP A 125 -1.28 19.11 9.76
CA ASP A 125 -0.93 19.85 10.99
C ASP A 125 0.43 19.41 11.60
N GLY A 126 1.12 18.46 10.97
CA GLY A 126 2.40 17.91 11.42
C GLY A 126 2.29 16.76 12.44
N ARG A 127 1.08 16.40 12.89
CA ARG A 127 0.86 15.24 13.75
C ARG A 127 1.26 13.96 13.01
N ALA A 128 1.98 13.06 13.67
CA ALA A 128 2.40 11.78 13.11
C ALA A 128 1.86 10.61 13.95
N VAL A 129 1.31 9.60 13.29
CA VAL A 129 0.77 8.38 13.94
C VAL A 129 1.31 7.13 13.25
N CYS A 130 1.62 6.10 14.03
CA CYS A 130 2.07 4.81 13.50
C CYS A 130 0.86 4.03 12.98
N VAL A 131 0.83 3.70 11.69
CA VAL A 131 -0.28 2.98 11.04
C VAL A 131 0.06 1.56 10.60
N SER A 132 1.35 1.19 10.58
CA SER A 132 1.76 -0.20 10.39
C SER A 132 1.36 -1.03 11.61
N THR A 133 0.88 -2.26 11.36
CA THR A 133 0.88 -3.27 12.43
C THR A 133 2.29 -3.80 12.54
N HIS A 134 2.90 -3.75 13.72
CA HIS A 134 4.26 -4.26 13.98
C HIS A 134 4.45 -5.67 13.41
N ASN A 135 4.86 -5.74 12.15
CA ASN A 135 5.06 -6.97 11.43
C ASN A 135 6.56 -7.18 11.35
N VAL A 136 7.03 -8.35 11.77
CA VAL A 136 8.44 -8.75 11.65
C VAL A 136 8.89 -8.83 10.18
N CYS A 137 7.95 -8.81 9.24
CA CYS A 137 8.22 -8.80 7.81
C CYS A 137 8.67 -7.43 7.30
N ASP A 138 9.58 -7.45 6.32
CA ASP A 138 10.02 -6.23 5.63
C ASP A 138 8.87 -5.54 4.87
N ILE A 139 8.80 -4.21 5.03
CA ILE A 139 7.97 -3.35 4.16
C ILE A 139 8.58 -3.33 2.77
N ARG A 140 7.85 -3.87 1.79
CA ARG A 140 8.23 -3.94 0.38
C ARG A 140 7.76 -2.73 -0.42
N ALA A 141 6.63 -2.14 -0.04
CA ALA A 141 6.12 -0.91 -0.63
C ALA A 141 5.15 -0.21 0.33
N TYR A 142 5.00 1.10 0.19
CA TYR A 142 3.93 1.87 0.81
C TYR A 142 3.66 3.13 -0.01
N GLY A 143 2.44 3.64 0.04
CA GLY A 143 2.08 4.90 -0.62
C GLY A 143 0.61 5.03 -0.95
N PHE A 144 0.25 6.24 -1.37
CA PHE A 144 -1.09 6.67 -1.75
C PHE A 144 -1.46 6.24 -3.17
N SER A 145 -2.76 6.12 -3.41
CA SER A 145 -3.32 6.11 -4.76
C SER A 145 -3.11 7.46 -5.44
N ASN A 146 -3.19 7.50 -6.78
CA ASN A 146 -3.10 8.76 -7.51
C ASN A 146 -4.26 9.71 -7.19
N THR A 147 -5.41 9.19 -6.77
CA THR A 147 -6.57 9.98 -6.35
C THR A 147 -6.40 10.54 -4.92
N SER A 148 -5.41 10.06 -4.15
CA SER A 148 -5.12 10.47 -2.78
C SER A 148 -6.23 10.15 -1.75
N PHE A 149 -7.12 9.21 -2.05
CA PHE A 149 -8.18 8.77 -1.13
C PHE A 149 -7.89 7.43 -0.47
N SER A 150 -6.92 6.67 -0.97
CA SER A 150 -6.43 5.47 -0.30
C SER A 150 -4.91 5.46 -0.19
N PHE A 151 -4.38 4.68 0.74
CA PHE A 151 -2.98 4.27 0.76
C PHE A 151 -2.84 2.83 1.21
N VAL A 152 -1.69 2.22 0.88
CA VAL A 152 -1.34 0.89 1.35
C VAL A 152 -0.01 0.86 2.07
N ILE A 153 0.14 -0.13 2.94
CA ILE A 153 1.42 -0.59 3.48
C ILE A 153 1.51 -2.07 3.12
N ALA A 154 2.52 -2.41 2.33
CA ALA A 154 2.67 -3.73 1.74
C ALA A 154 3.94 -4.38 2.28
N THR A 155 3.76 -5.46 3.02
CA THR A 155 4.82 -6.28 3.60
C THR A 155 4.99 -7.58 2.80
N GLU A 156 5.93 -8.43 3.18
CA GLU A 156 6.03 -9.77 2.60
C GLU A 156 4.76 -10.63 2.78
N SER A 157 4.02 -10.43 3.89
CA SER A 157 2.94 -11.31 4.33
C SER A 157 1.54 -10.71 4.22
N ASP A 158 1.44 -9.39 4.08
CA ASP A 158 0.15 -8.71 3.96
C ASP A 158 0.24 -7.40 3.17
N VAL A 159 -0.94 -6.93 2.72
CA VAL A 159 -1.16 -5.58 2.24
C VAL A 159 -2.26 -4.96 3.10
N GLN A 160 -1.88 -4.02 3.95
CA GLN A 160 -2.81 -3.23 4.75
C GLN A 160 -3.34 -2.07 3.92
N ILE A 161 -4.66 -1.85 3.96
CA ILE A 161 -5.35 -0.87 3.11
C ILE A 161 -6.06 0.14 4.00
N PHE A 162 -5.85 1.41 3.69
CA PHE A 162 -6.44 2.55 4.38
C PHE A 162 -7.12 3.46 3.37
N ALA A 163 -8.27 4.01 3.75
CA ALA A 163 -9.01 4.95 2.92
C ALA A 163 -9.54 6.11 3.76
N ARG A 164 -9.87 7.20 3.08
CA ARG A 164 -10.64 8.32 3.63
C ARG A 164 -11.80 8.65 2.72
N SER A 165 -12.89 9.17 3.28
CA SER A 165 -14.06 9.56 2.50
C SER A 165 -13.73 10.60 1.43
N HIS A 166 -14.44 10.54 0.30
CA HIS A 166 -14.44 11.62 -0.70
C HIS A 166 -15.12 12.89 -0.19
N GLU A 167 -15.97 12.78 0.83
CA GLU A 167 -16.69 13.91 1.41
C GLU A 167 -15.73 14.81 2.21
N GLY A 168 -15.61 16.06 1.78
CA GLY A 168 -14.72 17.07 2.39
C GLY A 168 -13.86 17.86 1.39
N LEU A 169 -13.91 17.52 0.10
CA LEU A 169 -13.42 18.40 -0.97
C LEU A 169 -14.58 19.20 -1.55
N SER A 170 -15.12 20.12 -0.74
CA SER A 170 -16.03 21.19 -1.16
C SER A 170 -15.32 22.52 -1.06
#